data_AF-A0A1T4Z8M9-F1
#
_entry.id   AF-A0A1T4Z8M9-F1
#
_cell.length_a   1.000
_cell.length_b   1.000
_cell.length_c   1.000
_cell.angle_alpha   90.00
_cell.angle_beta   90.00
_cell.angle_gamma   90.00
#
_symmetry.space_group_name_H-M   'P 1'
#
loop_
_entity.id
_entity.type
_entity.pdbx_description
1 polymer ?
#
loop_
_entity_poly.entity_id
_entity_poly.type
_entity_poly.pdbx_seq_one_letter_code
_entity_poly.pdbx_strand_id
1 'polypeptide(L)'
;MGHNRRYGERLSALDPPAVTPPPRIRPQHVWVNLSTVQHAPAVYPGVLVEWRPVVKGWEALCTWASPDGVVHTGWLPAARLKPAS
;
A
#
# COMPACT_ATOMS: atom_id res chain seq x y z
N MET A 1 -22.67 15.38 -22.45
CA MET A 1 -21.43 16.13 -22.72
C MET A 1 -20.75 16.40 -21.39
N GLY A 2 -19.73 15.62 -21.03
CA GLY A 2 -19.02 15.76 -19.75
C GLY A 2 -17.98 16.87 -19.85
N HIS A 3 -18.10 17.89 -19.01
CA HIS A 3 -17.07 18.91 -18.89
C HIS A 3 -15.84 18.30 -18.24
N ASN A 4 -14.75 18.15 -19.00
CA ASN A 4 -13.44 17.85 -18.44
C ASN A 4 -12.99 19.06 -17.62
N ARG A 5 -13.23 19.03 -16.30
CA ARG A 5 -12.64 19.99 -15.36
C ARG A 5 -11.13 19.95 -15.54
N ARG A 6 -10.51 21.11 -15.78
CA ARG A 6 -9.05 21.21 -15.98
C ARG A 6 -8.37 20.83 -14.66
N TYR A 7 -7.40 19.93 -14.73
CA TYR A 7 -6.52 19.63 -13.60
C TYR A 7 -5.94 20.94 -13.04
N GLY A 8 -6.14 21.20 -11.73
CA GLY A 8 -5.66 22.40 -11.04
C GLY A 8 -6.74 23.40 -10.61
N GLU A 9 -8.01 23.19 -10.96
CA GLU A 9 -9.11 23.98 -10.38
C GLU A 9 -9.24 23.68 -8.88
N ARG A 10 -9.48 24.71 -8.06
CA ARG A 10 -9.58 24.58 -6.60
C ARG A 10 -10.81 23.76 -6.25
N LEU A 11 -10.59 22.51 -5.85
CA LEU A 11 -11.64 21.62 -5.39
C LEU A 11 -12.27 22.18 -4.11
N SER A 12 -13.59 22.24 -4.08
CA SER A 12 -14.37 22.44 -2.85
C SER A 12 -14.57 21.09 -2.15
N ALA A 13 -14.80 21.11 -0.83
CA ALA A 13 -15.07 19.89 -0.06
C ALA A 13 -16.37 19.17 -0.47
N LEU A 14 -17.24 19.83 -1.23
CA LEU A 14 -18.53 19.31 -1.70
C LEU A 14 -18.45 18.74 -3.12
N ASP A 15 -17.32 18.87 -3.81
CA ASP A 15 -17.20 18.35 -5.17
C ASP A 15 -17.26 16.82 -5.17
N PRO A 16 -18.07 16.22 -6.07
CA PRO A 16 -18.07 14.79 -6.25
C PRO A 16 -16.67 14.35 -6.75
N PRO A 17 -16.22 13.13 -6.40
CA PRO A 17 -14.94 12.64 -6.85
C PRO A 17 -14.91 12.63 -8.38
N ALA A 18 -13.80 13.12 -8.96
CA ALA A 18 -13.63 13.24 -10.40
C ALA A 18 -13.69 11.89 -11.14
N VAL A 19 -13.50 10.79 -10.40
CA VAL A 19 -13.60 9.41 -10.88
C VAL A 19 -14.38 8.61 -9.84
N THR A 20 -15.26 7.72 -10.29
CA THR A 20 -15.92 6.75 -9.41
C THR A 20 -14.86 5.96 -8.65
N PRO A 21 -14.89 5.94 -7.30
CA PRO A 21 -13.90 5.19 -6.54
C PRO A 21 -13.95 3.72 -6.96
N PRO A 22 -12.80 3.07 -7.22
CA PRO A 22 -12.79 1.63 -7.45
C PRO A 22 -13.39 0.91 -6.23
N PRO A 23 -13.93 -0.31 -6.39
CA PRO A 23 -14.40 -1.11 -5.27
C PRO A 23 -13.32 -1.14 -4.19
N ARG A 24 -13.71 -0.90 -2.93
CA ARG A 24 -12.81 -0.64 -1.80
C ARG A 24 -11.62 -1.60 -1.81
N ILE A 25 -10.50 -1.14 -2.33
CA ILE A 25 -9.20 -1.56 -1.81
C ILE A 25 -9.27 -1.17 -0.34
N ARG A 26 -9.04 -2.13 0.56
CA ARG A 26 -8.93 -1.86 1.99
C ARG A 26 -7.45 -1.89 2.32
N PRO A 27 -6.74 -0.75 2.25
CA PRO A 27 -5.41 -0.69 2.77
C PRO A 27 -5.41 -1.18 4.22
N GLN A 28 -4.45 -2.05 4.55
CA GLN A 28 -4.34 -2.62 5.89
C GLN A 28 -2.97 -2.27 6.45
N HIS A 29 -2.96 -1.82 7.71
CA HIS A 29 -1.71 -1.66 8.44
C HIS A 29 -1.11 -3.04 8.73
N VAL A 30 0.16 -3.19 8.38
CA VAL A 30 0.93 -4.42 8.54
C VAL A 30 2.32 -4.12 9.08
N TRP A 31 2.91 -5.11 9.72
CA TRP A 31 4.33 -5.18 10.00
C TRP A 31 5.04 -5.88 8.85
N VAL A 32 6.06 -5.22 8.30
CA VAL A 32 6.89 -5.71 7.20
C VAL A 32 8.20 -6.21 7.75
N ASN A 33 8.47 -7.51 7.62
CA ASN A 33 9.74 -8.12 8.01
C ASN A 33 10.68 -8.20 6.79
N LEU A 34 11.74 -7.39 6.80
CA LEU A 34 12.78 -7.39 5.75
C LEU A 34 14.03 -8.17 6.15
N SER A 35 14.01 -8.85 7.29
CA SER A 35 15.18 -9.61 7.70
C SER A 35 15.47 -10.76 6.74
N THR A 36 16.74 -10.84 6.33
CA THR A 36 17.29 -12.02 5.64
C THR A 36 17.80 -13.07 6.62
N VAL A 37 17.87 -12.75 7.92
CA VAL A 37 18.40 -13.61 9.00
C VAL A 37 17.35 -13.79 10.09
N GLN A 38 17.06 -15.04 10.46
CA GLN A 38 15.95 -15.43 11.33
C GLN A 38 15.92 -14.73 12.72
N HIS A 39 17.06 -14.21 13.19
CA HIS A 39 17.23 -13.65 14.54
C HIS A 39 17.52 -12.14 14.60
N ALA A 40 17.48 -11.41 13.47
CA ALA A 40 17.68 -9.97 13.44
C ALA A 40 16.39 -9.27 12.94
N PRO A 41 15.42 -8.95 13.80
CA PRO A 41 14.15 -8.41 13.35
C PRO A 41 14.31 -6.99 12.78
N ALA A 42 14.37 -6.88 11.45
CA ALA A 42 14.18 -5.65 10.70
C ALA A 42 12.70 -5.52 10.33
N VAL A 43 11.88 -5.19 11.33
CA VAL A 43 10.42 -5.08 11.20
C VAL A 43 10.01 -3.62 11.13
N TYR A 44 9.27 -3.26 10.10
CA TYR A 44 8.89 -1.89 9.80
C TYR A 44 7.37 -1.74 9.68
N PRO A 45 6.79 -0.60 10.08
CA PRO A 45 5.39 -0.32 9.82
C PRO A 45 5.17 -0.14 8.32
N GLY A 46 4.09 -0.71 7.80
CA GLY A 46 3.72 -0.60 6.41
C GLY A 46 2.21 -0.66 6.17
N VAL A 47 1.85 -0.40 4.92
CA VAL A 47 0.49 -0.44 4.41
C VAL A 47 0.44 -1.42 3.27
N LEU A 48 -0.38 -2.46 3.41
CA LEU A 48 -0.74 -3.35 2.32
C LEU A 48 -1.72 -2.65 1.39
N VAL A 49 -1.46 -2.69 0.09
CA VAL A 49 -2.28 -2.04 -0.94
C VAL A 49 -3.04 -3.06 -1.76
N GLU A 50 -2.40 -4.14 -2.20
CA GLU A 50 -2.99 -5.12 -3.12
C GLU A 50 -2.38 -6.51 -2.93
N TRP A 51 -3.10 -7.56 -3.34
CA TRP A 51 -2.61 -8.94 -3.43
C TRP A 51 -2.52 -9.40 -4.88
N ARG A 52 -1.49 -10.16 -5.21
CA ARG A 52 -1.40 -10.91 -6.47
C ARG A 52 -1.01 -12.37 -6.24
N PRO A 53 -1.56 -13.32 -7.04
CA PRO A 53 -1.06 -14.68 -7.05
C PRO A 53 0.28 -14.76 -7.79
N VAL A 54 1.16 -15.66 -7.35
CA VAL A 54 2.41 -16.02 -8.01
C VAL A 54 2.55 -17.54 -8.02
N VAL A 55 3.50 -18.08 -8.80
CA VAL A 55 3.70 -19.54 -8.97
C VAL A 55 3.80 -20.29 -7.63
N LYS A 56 4.35 -19.66 -6.60
CA LYS A 56 4.51 -20.23 -5.25
C LYS A 56 3.77 -19.41 -4.17
N GLY A 57 2.49 -19.13 -4.40
CA GLY A 57 1.61 -18.54 -3.38
C GLY A 57 1.18 -17.11 -3.70
N TRP A 58 1.36 -16.21 -2.75
CA TRP A 58 0.84 -14.84 -2.84
C TRP A 58 1.90 -13.81 -2.49
N GLU A 59 1.85 -12.69 -3.19
CA GLU A 59 2.59 -11.48 -2.86
C GLU A 59 1.62 -10.33 -2.63
N ALA A 60 2.03 -9.41 -1.77
CA ALA A 60 1.31 -8.17 -1.53
C ALA A 60 2.15 -6.98 -1.95
N LEU A 61 1.50 -6.01 -2.61
CA LEU A 61 2.06 -4.69 -2.83
C LEU A 61 1.99 -3.95 -1.52
N CYS A 62 3.15 -3.56 -0.98
CA CYS A 62 3.26 -2.90 0.30
C CYS A 62 4.06 -1.61 0.18
N THR A 63 3.67 -0.59 0.93
CA THR A 63 4.46 0.62 1.17
C THR A 63 4.94 0.62 2.62
N TRP A 64 6.22 0.87 2.88
CA TRP A 64 6.78 0.88 4.24
C TRP A 64 7.83 1.97 4.41
N ALA A 65 8.08 2.39 5.65
CA ALA A 65 9.10 3.36 6.00
C ALA A 65 10.33 2.66 6.61
N SER A 66 11.50 2.89 6.05
CA SER A 66 12.78 2.46 6.64
C SER A 66 13.22 3.44 7.77
N PRO A 67 14.17 3.04 8.63
CA PRO A 67 14.62 3.86 9.75
C PRO A 67 15.24 5.22 9.37
N ASP A 68 15.77 5.32 8.16
CA ASP A 68 16.31 6.57 7.58
C ASP A 68 15.22 7.51 7.05
N GLY A 69 13.94 7.15 7.21
CA GLY A 69 12.78 7.95 6.80
C GLY A 69 12.42 7.81 5.32
N VAL A 70 13.07 6.91 4.58
CA VAL A 70 12.72 6.65 3.18
C VAL A 70 11.47 5.78 3.10
N VAL A 71 10.56 6.15 2.19
CA VAL A 71 9.36 5.36 1.89
C VAL A 71 9.62 4.48 0.68
N HIS A 72 9.49 3.18 0.87
CA HIS A 72 9.63 2.18 -0.18
C HIS A 72 8.26 1.63 -0.56
N THR A 73 8.10 1.25 -1.82
CA THR A 73 6.92 0.52 -2.30
C THR A 73 7.37 -0.65 -3.15
N GLY A 74 6.84 -1.85 -2.89
CA GLY A 74 7.25 -3.04 -3.59
C GLY A 74 6.39 -4.26 -3.27
N TRP A 75 6.52 -5.28 -4.12
CA TRP A 75 5.90 -6.58 -3.91
C TRP A 75 6.70 -7.40 -2.91
N LEU A 76 6.03 -7.93 -1.90
CA LEU A 76 6.64 -8.75 -0.86
C LEU A 76 5.88 -10.08 -0.73
N PRO A 77 6.59 -11.20 -0.50
CA PRO A 77 5.96 -12.46 -0.15
C PRO A 77 5.03 -12.31 1.06
N ALA A 78 3.85 -12.92 1.03
CA ALA A 78 2.88 -12.87 2.12
C ALA A 78 3.49 -13.22 3.49
N ALA A 79 4.44 -14.17 3.53
CA ALA A 79 5.14 -14.61 4.73
C ALA A 79 5.98 -13.52 5.42
N ARG A 80 6.27 -12.41 4.74
CA ARG A 80 6.98 -11.26 5.31
C ARG A 80 6.05 -10.25 5.99
N LEU A 81 4.74 -10.45 5.90
CA LEU A 81 3.74 -9.51 6.41
C LEU A 81 3.02 -10.11 7.61
N LYS A 82 2.75 -9.26 8.61
CA LYS A 82 1.90 -9.60 9.74
C LYS A 82 0.87 -8.48 9.95
N PRO A 83 -0.42 -8.78 10.17
CA PRO A 83 -1.39 -7.76 10.54
C PRO A 83 -0.94 -6.97 11.77
N ALA A 84 -1.24 -5.66 11.79
CA ALA A 84 -0.97 -4.81 12.95
C ALA A 84 -2.06 -4.91 14.04
N SER A 85 -3.18 -5.57 13.75
CA SER A 85 -4.34 -5.79 14.64
C SER A 85 -4.41 -7.21 15.15
#